data_AF-A0A256XLN9-F1
#
_entry.id   AF-A0A256XLN9-F1
#
_cell.length_a   1.000
_cell.length_b   1.000
_cell.length_c   1.000
_cell.angle_alpha   90.00
_cell.angle_beta   90.00
_cell.angle_gamma   90.00
#
_symmetry.space_group_name_H-M   'P 1'
#
loop_
_entity.id
_entity.type
_entity.pdbx_description
1 polymer ?
#
loop_
_entity_poly.entity_id
_entity_poly.type
_entity_poly.pdbx_seq_one_letter_code
_entity_poly.pdbx_strand_id
1 'polypeptide(L)'
;GCSVRSIVDGQVYRIVSVLDKRARDSFEELNGSSLCEFYRDYNIDPMEPAIVIERYGFRLLHAPSLLRRIYSPAELAGLGVAREVMRAIKLNLLRWSDTSCNIVRMLSPVEVDGIEIRFSDQPEVLEVA
;
A
#
# COMPACT_ATOMS: atom_id res chain seq x y z
N GLY A 1 8.71 -5.08 -15.25
CA GLY A 1 7.35 -4.56 -15.48
C GLY A 1 6.35 -4.79 -14.35
N CYS A 2 6.80 -5.06 -13.13
CA CYS A 2 5.93 -5.32 -11.97
C CYS A 2 5.57 -4.02 -11.24
N SER A 3 4.31 -3.84 -10.84
CA SER A 3 3.88 -2.72 -9.99
C SER A 3 4.22 -2.96 -8.53
N VAL A 4 4.85 -1.99 -7.88
CA VAL A 4 5.31 -2.06 -6.50
C VAL A 4 4.97 -0.77 -5.75
N ARG A 5 4.74 -0.86 -4.44
CA ARG A 5 4.63 0.28 -3.53
C ARG A 5 5.91 0.41 -2.73
N SER A 6 6.50 1.59 -2.68
CA SER A 6 7.62 1.85 -1.77
C SER A 6 7.12 2.06 -0.35
N ILE A 7 7.82 1.47 0.62
CA ILE A 7 7.58 1.72 2.04
C ILE A 7 8.22 3.03 2.52
N VAL A 8 9.07 3.64 1.69
CA VAL A 8 9.77 4.89 2.02
C VAL A 8 8.84 6.09 1.87
N ASP A 9 8.12 6.18 0.74
CA ASP A 9 7.28 7.33 0.41
C ASP A 9 5.79 6.96 0.17
N GLY A 10 5.44 5.67 0.27
CA GLY A 10 4.09 5.16 0.02
C GLY A 10 3.64 5.17 -1.44
N GLN A 11 4.47 5.65 -2.37
CA GLN A 11 4.12 5.81 -3.77
C GLN A 11 4.20 4.50 -4.55
N VAL A 12 3.47 4.47 -5.67
CA VAL A 12 3.43 3.32 -6.57
C VAL A 12 4.35 3.54 -7.76
N TYR A 13 5.21 2.56 -8.01
CA TYR A 13 6.21 2.53 -9.07
C TYR A 13 6.09 1.25 -9.91
N ARG A 14 6.78 1.20 -11.05
CA ARG A 14 7.02 -0.02 -11.83
C ARG A 14 8.50 -0.40 -11.78
N ILE A 15 8.80 -1.67 -11.55
CA ILE A 15 10.16 -2.19 -11.73
C ILE A 15 10.49 -2.22 -13.22
N VAL A 16 11.55 -1.51 -13.59
CA VAL A 16 12.09 -1.43 -14.96
C VAL A 16 13.13 -2.50 -15.19
N SER A 17 14.14 -2.56 -14.32
CA SER A 17 15.26 -3.50 -14.44
C SER A 17 15.82 -3.88 -13.07
N VAL A 18 16.49 -5.04 -13.04
CA VAL A 18 17.36 -5.47 -11.95
C VAL A 18 18.79 -5.26 -12.42
N LEU A 19 19.59 -4.58 -11.62
CA LEU A 19 20.98 -4.29 -11.96
C LEU A 19 21.89 -5.43 -11.54
N ASP A 20 22.99 -5.62 -12.25
CA ASP A 20 24.09 -6.51 -11.82
C ASP A 20 25.03 -5.80 -10.83
N LYS A 21 24.41 -5.12 -9.85
CA LYS A 21 25.06 -4.44 -8.73
C LYS A 21 24.27 -4.75 -7.46
N ARG A 22 24.96 -4.77 -6.32
CA ARG A 22 24.38 -4.99 -4.99
C ARG A 22 24.05 -3.66 -4.33
N ALA A 23 23.17 -3.71 -3.33
CA ALA A 23 22.76 -2.53 -2.57
C ALA A 23 23.94 -1.84 -1.86
N ARG A 24 24.99 -2.59 -1.50
CA ARG A 24 26.23 -2.07 -0.92
C ARG A 24 27.18 -1.39 -1.90
N ASP A 25 27.01 -1.62 -3.20
CA ASP A 25 27.92 -1.06 -4.20
C ASP A 25 27.66 0.44 -4.37
N SER A 26 28.66 1.20 -4.81
CA SER A 26 28.51 2.65 -5.06
C SER A 26 27.78 2.93 -6.38
N PHE A 27 26.92 3.94 -6.37
CA PHE A 27 26.16 4.40 -7.53
C PHE A 27 26.46 5.86 -7.84
N GLU A 28 26.72 6.18 -9.10
CA GLU A 28 27.00 7.56 -9.55
C GLU A 28 25.75 8.44 -9.38
N GLU A 29 24.57 7.86 -9.61
CA GLU A 29 23.26 8.51 -9.42
C GLU A 29 22.99 8.90 -7.96
N LEU A 30 23.75 8.30 -7.02
CA LEU A 30 23.71 8.60 -5.59
C LEU A 30 24.98 9.34 -5.12
N ASN A 31 25.65 10.06 -6.03
CA ASN A 31 26.90 10.79 -5.77
C ASN A 31 28.00 9.90 -5.17
N GLY A 32 28.10 8.64 -5.62
CA GLY A 32 29.06 7.66 -5.13
C GLY A 32 28.62 6.90 -3.88
N SER A 33 27.45 7.22 -3.31
CA SER A 33 26.90 6.48 -2.17
C SER A 33 26.30 5.14 -2.60
N SER A 34 26.21 4.21 -1.66
CA SER A 34 25.46 2.96 -1.78
C SER A 34 23.97 3.16 -1.45
N LEU A 35 23.13 2.19 -1.81
CA LEU A 35 21.73 2.19 -1.40
C LEU A 35 21.58 2.02 0.12
N CYS A 36 22.48 1.26 0.75
CA CYS A 36 22.53 1.10 2.20
C CYS A 36 22.78 2.44 2.91
N GLU A 37 23.65 3.29 2.36
CA GLU A 37 23.92 4.62 2.92
C GLU A 37 22.77 5.60 2.62
N PHE A 38 22.24 5.57 1.40
CA PHE A 38 21.15 6.47 0.99
C PHE A 38 19.87 6.21 1.80
N TYR A 39 19.55 4.95 2.07
CA TYR A 39 18.39 4.51 2.85
C TYR A 39 18.81 4.03 4.25
N ARG A 40 19.78 4.69 4.90
CA ARG A 40 20.35 4.30 6.21
C ARG A 40 19.34 4.07 7.34
N ASP A 41 18.18 4.71 7.27
CA ASP A 41 17.12 4.56 8.27
C ASP A 41 16.35 3.24 8.12
N TYR A 42 16.65 2.47 7.07
CA TYR A 42 16.06 1.18 6.76
C TYR A 42 17.12 0.07 6.81
N ASN A 43 16.73 -1.08 7.34
CA ASN A 43 17.60 -2.25 7.41
C ASN A 43 17.62 -3.01 6.06
N ILE A 44 18.36 -2.51 5.10
CA ILE A 44 18.57 -3.15 3.78
C ILE A 44 19.64 -4.23 3.90
N ASP A 45 19.39 -5.41 3.33
CA ASP A 45 20.42 -6.42 3.14
C ASP A 45 21.48 -5.91 2.14
N PRO A 46 22.75 -5.74 2.54
CA PRO A 46 23.81 -5.26 1.65
C PRO A 46 24.02 -6.13 0.39
N MET A 47 23.59 -7.39 0.42
CA MET A 47 23.74 -8.37 -0.67
C MET A 47 22.55 -8.43 -1.61
N GLU A 48 21.45 -7.72 -1.31
CA GLU A 48 20.32 -7.70 -2.22
C GLU A 48 20.66 -6.91 -3.50
N PRO A 49 20.06 -7.25 -4.65
CA PRO A 49 20.35 -6.55 -5.90
C PRO A 49 19.76 -5.14 -5.86
N ALA A 50 20.47 -4.18 -6.45
CA ALA A 50 19.89 -2.88 -6.77
C ALA A 50 18.92 -3.01 -7.94
N ILE A 51 17.81 -2.29 -7.88
CA ILE A 51 16.82 -2.28 -8.95
C ILE A 51 16.48 -0.86 -9.37
N VAL A 52 16.04 -0.71 -10.62
CA VAL A 52 15.52 0.56 -11.14
C VAL A 52 14.00 0.51 -11.12
N ILE A 53 13.40 1.48 -10.45
CA ILE A 53 11.96 1.70 -10.43
C ILE A 53 11.60 2.98 -11.18
N GLU A 54 10.40 3.04 -11.74
CA GLU A 54 9.93 4.16 -12.55
C GLU A 54 8.52 4.60 -12.17
N ARG A 55 8.31 5.92 -12.15
CA ARG A 55 7.00 6.57 -12.04
C ARG A 55 6.98 7.82 -12.92
N TYR A 56 6.03 7.89 -13.85
CA TYR A 56 5.87 9.01 -14.78
C TYR A 56 7.15 9.41 -15.53
N GLY A 57 7.95 8.43 -15.95
CA GLY A 57 9.22 8.65 -16.66
C GLY A 57 10.42 8.98 -15.75
N PHE A 58 10.20 9.25 -14.46
CA PHE A 58 11.28 9.41 -13.49
C PHE A 58 11.76 8.04 -13.02
N ARG A 59 13.08 7.80 -13.12
CA ARG A 59 13.73 6.56 -12.72
C ARG A 59 14.57 6.76 -11.47
N LEU A 60 14.50 5.80 -10.56
CA LEU A 60 15.18 5.84 -9.27
C LEU A 60 15.82 4.48 -8.99
N LEU A 61 16.97 4.50 -8.33
CA LEU A 61 17.58 3.31 -7.76
C LEU A 61 16.88 2.96 -6.44
N HIS A 62 16.65 1.67 -6.23
CA HIS A 62 15.95 1.18 -5.07
C HIS A 62 16.42 -0.21 -4.66
N ALA A 63 16.12 -0.55 -3.41
CA ALA A 63 16.36 -1.85 -2.82
C ALA A 63 15.03 -2.66 -2.79
N PRO A 64 15.01 -3.95 -3.19
CA PRO A 64 13.81 -4.80 -3.20
C PRO A 64 13.12 -4.93 -1.84
N SER A 65 13.88 -5.01 -0.75
CA SER A 65 13.35 -5.11 0.62
C SER A 65 12.41 -3.95 1.00
N LEU A 66 12.61 -2.80 0.37
CA LEU A 66 11.83 -1.58 0.59
C LEU A 66 10.58 -1.49 -0.30
N LEU A 67 10.25 -2.55 -1.03
CA LEU A 67 9.15 -2.56 -2.00
C LEU A 67 8.14 -3.67 -1.69
N ARG A 68 6.86 -3.32 -1.76
CA ARG A 68 5.74 -4.26 -1.65
C ARG A 68 5.12 -4.49 -3.01
N ARG A 69 5.05 -5.75 -3.45
CA ARG A 69 4.42 -6.11 -4.72
C ARG A 69 2.92 -5.81 -4.66
N ILE A 70 2.42 -5.12 -5.68
CA ILE A 70 0.99 -4.93 -5.90
C ILE A 70 0.54 -5.89 -6.98
N TYR A 71 -0.47 -6.70 -6.70
CA TYR A 71 -1.06 -7.61 -7.68
C TYR A 71 -2.37 -7.05 -8.21
N SER A 72 -2.48 -6.98 -9.53
CA SER A 72 -3.75 -6.76 -10.23
C SER A 72 -4.57 -8.05 -10.29
N PRO A 73 -5.90 -7.95 -10.47
CA PRO A 73 -6.75 -9.13 -10.66
C PRO A 73 -6.28 -10.06 -11.79
N ALA A 74 -5.75 -9.50 -12.88
CA ALA A 74 -5.21 -10.27 -13.99
C ALA A 74 -3.94 -11.06 -13.60
N GLU A 75 -3.04 -10.45 -12.82
CA GLU A 75 -1.85 -11.13 -12.30
C GLU A 75 -2.24 -12.22 -11.29
N LEU A 76 -3.23 -11.98 -10.43
CA LEU A 76 -3.76 -13.00 -9.52
C LEU A 76 -4.40 -14.17 -10.29
N ALA A 77 -4.98 -13.92 -11.46
CA ALA A 77 -5.57 -14.95 -12.30
C ALA A 77 -4.48 -15.86 -12.89
N GLY A 78 -3.37 -15.28 -13.34
CA GLY A 78 -2.19 -16.03 -13.78
C GLY A 78 -1.57 -16.89 -12.67
N LEU A 79 -1.75 -16.51 -11.41
CA LEU A 79 -1.30 -17.28 -10.23
C LEU A 79 -2.33 -18.32 -9.75
N GLY A 80 -3.50 -18.43 -10.38
CA GLY A 80 -4.54 -19.39 -10.00
C GLY A 80 -5.33 -19.04 -8.73
N VAL A 81 -5.00 -17.93 -8.05
CA VAL A 81 -5.60 -17.53 -6.76
C VAL A 81 -6.66 -16.45 -6.88
N ALA A 82 -6.89 -15.89 -8.08
CA ALA A 82 -7.85 -14.81 -8.29
C ALA A 82 -9.24 -15.11 -7.73
N ARG A 83 -9.77 -16.33 -7.93
CA ARG A 83 -11.12 -16.67 -7.46
C ARG A 83 -11.22 -16.60 -5.93
N GLU A 84 -10.22 -17.10 -5.21
CA GLU A 84 -10.21 -17.12 -3.74
C GLU A 84 -10.05 -15.71 -3.18
N VAL A 85 -9.09 -14.95 -3.71
CA VAL A 85 -8.88 -13.55 -3.31
C VAL A 85 -10.12 -12.72 -3.60
N MET A 86 -10.69 -12.81 -4.81
CA MET A 86 -11.91 -12.09 -5.18
C MET A 86 -13.09 -12.50 -4.30
N ARG A 87 -13.23 -13.78 -3.94
CA ARG A 87 -14.28 -14.23 -3.01
C ARG A 87 -14.10 -13.63 -1.61
N ALA A 88 -12.86 -13.52 -1.13
CA ALA A 88 -12.55 -12.95 0.18
C ALA A 88 -12.78 -11.44 0.25
N ILE A 89 -12.43 -10.70 -0.82
CA ILE A 89 -12.56 -9.23 -0.84
C ILE A 89 -13.91 -8.74 -1.35
N LYS A 90 -14.68 -9.58 -2.07
CA LYS A 90 -15.98 -9.18 -2.61
C LYS A 90 -16.98 -9.03 -1.47
N LEU A 91 -17.31 -7.77 -1.17
CA LEU A 91 -18.39 -7.44 -0.27
C LEU A 91 -19.72 -7.96 -0.83
N ASN A 92 -20.44 -8.72 -0.02
CA ASN A 92 -21.81 -9.11 -0.33
C ASN A 92 -22.71 -7.89 -0.10
N LEU A 93 -23.31 -7.36 -1.17
CA LEU A 93 -24.20 -6.19 -1.12
C LEU A 93 -25.34 -6.36 -0.11
N LEU A 94 -25.84 -7.58 0.08
CA LEU A 94 -26.90 -7.87 1.07
C LEU A 94 -26.43 -7.70 2.52
N ARG A 95 -25.12 -7.81 2.77
CA ARG A 95 -24.50 -7.61 4.08
C ARG A 95 -23.98 -6.19 4.28
N TRP A 96 -24.19 -5.31 3.31
CA TRP A 96 -23.57 -3.99 3.32
C TRP A 96 -24.16 -3.08 4.38
N SER A 97 -25.48 -3.16 4.60
CA SER A 97 -26.16 -2.49 5.72
C SER A 97 -25.54 -2.90 7.05
N ASP A 98 -25.50 -4.21 7.34
CA ASP A 98 -24.94 -4.75 8.59
C ASP A 98 -23.46 -4.38 8.78
N THR A 99 -22.66 -4.47 7.70
CA THR A 99 -21.24 -4.11 7.73
C THR A 99 -21.05 -2.62 8.03
N SER A 100 -21.86 -1.77 7.41
CA SER A 100 -21.81 -0.32 7.61
C SER A 100 -22.24 0.05 9.03
N CYS A 101 -23.33 -0.53 9.53
CA CYS A 101 -23.78 -0.36 10.91
C CYS A 101 -22.71 -0.80 11.91
N ASN A 102 -22.03 -1.91 11.67
CA ASN A 102 -20.94 -2.38 12.53
C ASN A 102 -19.75 -1.41 12.53
N ILE A 103 -19.37 -0.85 11.38
CA ILE A 103 -18.31 0.18 11.30
C ILE A 103 -18.72 1.43 12.09
N VAL A 104 -19.95 1.91 11.89
CA VAL A 104 -20.47 3.09 12.60
C VAL A 104 -20.48 2.85 14.12
N ARG A 105 -20.94 1.67 14.56
CA ARG A 105 -20.91 1.28 15.98
C ARG A 105 -19.50 1.18 16.54
N MET A 106 -18.53 0.67 15.76
CA MET A 106 -17.12 0.61 16.18
C MET A 106 -16.49 2.00 16.32
N LEU A 107 -16.89 2.94 15.48
CA LEU A 107 -16.39 4.32 15.53
C LEU A 107 -17.10 5.16 16.59
N SER A 108 -18.33 4.80 16.95
CA SER A 108 -19.14 5.55 17.92
C SER A 108 -18.86 5.11 19.38
N PRO A 109 -18.80 6.04 20.35
CA PRO A 109 -18.84 7.50 20.17
C PRO A 109 -17.51 8.06 19.67
N VAL A 110 -17.58 9.16 18.90
CA VAL A 110 -16.40 9.95 18.51
C VAL A 110 -16.42 11.25 19.29
N GLU A 111 -15.29 11.63 19.88
CA GLU A 111 -15.12 12.93 20.54
C GLU A 111 -14.44 13.92 19.59
N VAL A 112 -15.07 15.07 19.35
CA VAL A 112 -14.53 16.17 18.54
C VAL A 112 -14.65 17.46 19.34
N ASP A 113 -13.53 18.09 19.67
CA ASP A 113 -13.46 19.33 20.44
C ASP A 113 -14.27 19.31 21.76
N GLY A 114 -14.27 18.16 22.45
CA GLY A 114 -15.01 17.95 23.70
C GLY A 114 -16.51 17.68 23.53
N ILE A 115 -16.99 17.55 22.29
CA ILE A 115 -18.37 17.16 21.97
C ILE A 115 -18.39 15.68 21.63
N GLU A 116 -19.19 14.91 22.37
CA GLU A 116 -19.44 13.50 22.09
C GLU A 116 -20.49 13.35 20.97
N ILE A 117 -20.08 12.81 19.82
CA ILE A 117 -20.97 12.48 18.71
C ILE A 117 -21.31 11.00 18.77
N ARG A 118 -22.60 10.70 18.88
CA ARG A 118 -23.15 9.33 18.83
C ARG A 118 -23.92 9.14 17.54
N PHE A 119 -23.66 8.05 16.86
CA PHE A 119 -24.39 7.69 15.65
C PHE A 119 -25.54 6.74 16.01
N SER A 120 -26.77 7.18 15.76
CA SER A 120 -27.96 6.34 15.89
C SER A 120 -28.10 5.40 14.69
N ASP A 121 -28.43 4.15 14.95
CA ASP A 121 -28.82 3.16 13.93
C ASP A 121 -30.31 3.21 13.58
N GLN A 122 -31.09 4.05 14.27
CA GLN A 122 -32.49 4.31 13.99
C GLN A 122 -32.66 5.67 13.30
N PRO A 123 -33.45 5.75 12.21
CA PRO A 123 -33.79 7.03 11.62
C PRO A 123 -34.58 7.85 12.64
N GLU A 124 -34.05 9.02 13.00
CA GLU A 124 -34.81 10.00 13.75
C GLU A 124 -35.90 10.55 12.82
N VAL A 125 -37.15 10.17 13.09
CA VAL A 125 -38.30 10.83 12.48
C VAL A 125 -38.39 12.20 13.15
N LEU A 126 -37.84 13.21 12.49
CA LEU A 126 -38.06 14.60 12.88
C LEU A 126 -39.53 14.91 12.62
N GLU A 127 -40.35 14.88 13.67
CA GLU A 127 -41.68 15.46 13.63
C GLU A 127 -41.53 16.96 13.38
N VAL A 128 -41.87 17.39 12.16
CA VAL A 128 -41.93 18.80 11.81
C VAL A 128 -43.20 19.35 12.47
N ALA A 129 -43.01 20.14 13.53
CA ALA A 129 -44.07 20.88 14.22
C ALA A 129 -44.65 22.02 13.37
#